data_AF-A0A8T5QL95-F1
#
_entry.id   AF-A0A8T5QL95-F1
#
_cell.length_a   1.000
_cell.length_b   1.000
_cell.length_c   1.000
_cell.angle_alpha   90.00
_cell.angle_beta   90.00
_cell.angle_gamma   90.00
#
_symmetry.space_group_name_H-M   'P 1'
#
loop_
_entity.id
_entity.type
_entity.pdbx_description
1 polymer ?
#
loop_
_entity_poly.entity_id
_entity_poly.type
_entity_poly.pdbx_seq_one_letter_code
_entity_poly.pdbx_strand_id
1 'polypeptide(L)'
;MNPIKYLDDFVMYGVDRMVAGINWTTGFSKKEIANIMLGVAPIVETSGYMAGMNHNVPSYIFTGMLSSLFIGISHFAQRENEVFENLENKALDSEVKDSGVELKKNIDCSFGYLAKVCGAYHLYLGAEGNEPLFGGIAATGFTIRGLSHQVMRLDGYPPQKNCISRGLDNLTEYLTKKELKPIPIKIKNY
;
A
#
# COMPACT_ATOMS: atom_id res chain seq x y z
N MET A 1 -11.15 5.80 28.67
CA MET A 1 -10.87 5.86 27.22
C MET A 1 -9.60 5.07 26.94
N ASN A 2 -9.57 4.23 25.90
CA ASN A 2 -8.38 3.46 25.53
C ASN A 2 -7.60 4.22 24.43
N PRO A 3 -6.47 4.86 24.74
CA PRO A 3 -5.73 5.70 23.78
C PRO A 3 -5.21 4.93 22.56
N ILE A 4 -4.99 3.62 22.68
CA ILE A 4 -4.55 2.75 21.58
C ILE A 4 -5.61 2.67 20.49
N LYS A 5 -6.89 2.63 20.87
CA LYS A 5 -8.01 2.55 19.92
C LYS A 5 -8.10 3.82 19.07
N TYR A 6 -7.94 5.00 19.67
CA TYR A 6 -7.95 6.27 18.94
C TYR A 6 -6.82 6.40 17.94
N LEU A 7 -5.62 5.92 18.30
CA LEU A 7 -4.48 5.93 17.38
C LEU A 7 -4.72 4.97 16.21
N ASP A 8 -5.26 3.76 16.45
CA ASP A 8 -5.64 2.84 15.37
C ASP A 8 -6.69 3.47 14.45
N ASP A 9 -7.76 4.03 15.01
CA ASP A 9 -8.84 4.65 14.25
C ASP A 9 -8.33 5.81 13.38
N PHE A 10 -7.44 6.66 13.93
CA PHE A 10 -6.82 7.76 13.18
C PHE A 10 -5.95 7.24 12.04
N VAL A 11 -5.14 6.22 12.29
CA VAL A 11 -4.28 5.64 11.26
C VAL A 11 -5.11 4.95 10.18
N MET A 12 -6.11 4.17 10.58
CA MET A 12 -7.03 3.50 9.66
C MET A 12 -7.80 4.50 8.81
N TYR A 13 -8.22 5.64 9.38
CA TYR A 13 -8.82 6.73 8.61
C TYR A 13 -7.85 7.29 7.55
N GLY A 14 -6.58 7.51 7.90
CA GLY A 14 -5.58 7.94 6.94
C GLY A 14 -5.35 6.92 5.82
N VAL A 15 -5.28 5.64 6.18
CA VAL A 15 -5.10 4.52 5.23
C VAL A 15 -6.30 4.40 4.30
N ASP A 16 -7.52 4.50 4.80
CA ASP A 16 -8.77 4.53 4.02
C ASP A 16 -8.75 5.63 2.95
N ARG A 17 -8.43 6.87 3.36
CA ARG A 17 -8.34 8.01 2.44
C ARG A 17 -7.24 7.84 1.39
N MET A 18 -6.09 7.31 1.79
CA MET A 18 -4.99 7.02 0.88
C MET A 18 -5.40 5.97 -0.16
N VAL A 19 -5.97 4.86 0.28
CA VAL A 19 -6.40 3.76 -0.60
C VAL A 19 -7.51 4.23 -1.53
N ALA A 20 -8.48 4.99 -1.04
CA ALA A 20 -9.51 5.61 -1.87
C ALA A 20 -8.92 6.53 -2.95
N GLY A 21 -7.94 7.36 -2.59
CA GLY A 21 -7.27 8.26 -3.53
C GLY A 21 -6.50 7.51 -4.61
N ILE A 22 -5.75 6.47 -4.23
CA ILE A 22 -4.99 5.64 -5.18
C ILE A 22 -5.96 4.84 -6.06
N ASN A 23 -6.96 4.17 -5.50
CA ASN A 23 -7.98 3.42 -6.23
C ASN A 23 -8.70 4.32 -7.24
N TRP A 24 -9.06 5.55 -6.86
CA TRP A 24 -9.66 6.51 -7.78
C TRP A 24 -8.69 6.90 -8.91
N THR A 25 -7.41 7.09 -8.60
CA THR A 25 -6.43 7.55 -9.59
C THR A 25 -6.06 6.43 -10.57
N THR A 26 -5.65 5.28 -10.05
CA THR A 26 -5.05 4.19 -10.83
C THR A 26 -6.04 3.08 -11.17
N GLY A 27 -7.12 2.96 -10.40
CA GLY A 27 -8.03 1.83 -10.48
C GLY A 27 -7.62 0.61 -9.65
N PHE A 28 -6.51 0.68 -8.92
CA PHE A 28 -5.98 -0.48 -8.19
C PHE A 28 -6.84 -0.90 -7.00
N SER A 29 -7.00 -2.21 -6.81
CA SER A 29 -7.64 -2.77 -5.61
C SER A 29 -6.76 -2.61 -4.37
N LYS A 30 -7.34 -2.80 -3.18
CA LYS A 30 -6.56 -2.77 -1.93
C LYS A 30 -5.42 -3.80 -1.92
N LYS A 31 -5.63 -5.00 -2.47
CA LYS A 31 -4.58 -6.02 -2.60
C LYS A 31 -3.44 -5.53 -3.47
N GLU A 32 -3.74 -4.95 -4.63
CA GLU A 32 -2.71 -4.44 -5.53
C GLU A 32 -1.88 -3.36 -4.85
N ILE A 33 -2.54 -2.44 -4.15
CA ILE A 33 -1.87 -1.37 -3.38
C ILE A 33 -1.00 -1.98 -2.27
N ALA A 34 -1.53 -2.89 -1.45
CA ALA A 34 -0.78 -3.55 -0.39
C ALA A 34 0.41 -4.34 -0.93
N ASN A 35 0.25 -5.04 -2.05
CA ASN A 35 1.30 -5.83 -2.68
C ASN A 35 2.42 -4.96 -3.25
N ILE A 36 2.09 -3.79 -3.81
CA ILE A 36 3.08 -2.78 -4.23
C ILE A 36 3.87 -2.30 -3.01
N MET A 37 3.20 -1.98 -1.90
CA MET A 37 3.87 -1.59 -0.66
C MET A 37 4.80 -2.68 -0.13
N LEU A 38 4.37 -3.94 -0.16
CA LEU A 38 5.20 -5.10 0.20
C LEU A 38 6.36 -5.35 -0.78
N GLY A 39 6.27 -4.89 -2.03
CA GLY A 39 7.39 -4.90 -2.97
C GLY A 39 8.43 -3.82 -2.68
N VAL A 40 8.00 -2.65 -2.23
CA VAL A 40 8.88 -1.52 -1.90
C VAL A 40 9.53 -1.68 -0.51
N ALA A 41 8.77 -2.18 0.48
CA ALA A 41 9.25 -2.37 1.85
C ALA A 41 10.63 -3.08 1.96
N PRO A 42 10.86 -4.27 1.35
CA PRO A 42 12.14 -4.97 1.47
C PRO A 42 13.30 -4.20 0.85
N ILE A 43 13.06 -3.40 -0.19
CA ILE A 43 14.08 -2.54 -0.80
C ILE A 43 14.51 -1.47 0.20
N VAL A 44 13.54 -0.81 0.83
CA VAL A 44 13.81 0.28 1.80
C VAL A 44 14.42 -0.28 3.08
N GLU A 45 13.89 -1.37 3.63
CA GLU A 45 14.43 -2.07 4.82
C GLU A 45 15.90 -2.42 4.61
N THR A 46 16.21 -3.11 3.50
CA THR A 46 17.57 -3.49 3.12
C THR A 46 18.49 -2.28 2.94
N SER A 47 18.00 -1.24 2.26
CA SER A 47 18.77 -0.01 2.04
C SER A 47 19.15 0.66 3.37
N GLY A 48 18.26 0.59 4.37
CA GLY A 48 18.54 1.05 5.72
C GLY A 48 19.74 0.33 6.31
N TYR A 49 19.71 -1.00 6.34
CA TYR A 49 20.85 -1.81 6.84
C TYR A 49 22.15 -1.56 6.06
N MET A 50 22.08 -1.33 4.75
CA MET A 50 23.27 -0.94 3.97
C MET A 50 23.84 0.40 4.42
N ALA A 51 23.00 1.36 4.80
CA ALA A 51 23.41 2.70 5.22
C ALA A 51 24.00 2.74 6.65
N GLY A 52 23.65 1.79 7.52
CA GLY A 52 24.14 1.72 8.92
C GLY A 52 25.35 0.82 9.13
N MET A 53 25.73 0.03 8.13
CA MET A 53 26.87 -0.85 8.29
C MET A 53 28.18 -0.07 8.12
N ASN A 54 28.72 0.41 9.25
CA ASN A 54 30.13 0.76 9.38
C ASN A 54 31.00 -0.35 8.77
N HIS A 55 31.96 0.04 7.91
CA HIS A 55 32.70 -0.75 6.91
C HIS A 55 33.49 -2.01 7.38
N ASN A 56 33.27 -2.53 8.59
CA ASN A 56 34.16 -3.49 9.26
C ASN A 56 33.65 -4.96 9.31
N VAL A 57 32.46 -5.25 8.80
CA VAL A 57 31.95 -6.63 8.64
C VAL A 57 31.81 -6.91 7.13
N PRO A 58 32.03 -8.14 6.61
CA PRO A 58 31.71 -8.49 5.22
C PRO A 58 30.20 -8.35 4.97
N SER A 59 29.78 -7.11 4.74
CA SER A 59 28.41 -6.62 4.85
C SER A 59 27.48 -7.22 3.82
N TYR A 60 28.01 -7.62 2.67
CA TYR A 60 27.24 -8.19 1.57
C TYR A 60 26.56 -9.53 1.91
N ILE A 61 27.16 -10.37 2.77
CA ILE A 61 26.56 -11.67 3.13
C ILE A 61 25.39 -11.46 4.08
N PHE A 62 25.60 -10.67 5.14
CA PHE A 62 24.57 -10.41 6.14
C PHE A 62 23.40 -9.61 5.55
N THR A 63 23.69 -8.54 4.81
CA THR A 63 22.66 -7.79 4.11
C THR A 63 21.96 -8.68 3.08
N GLY A 64 22.69 -9.48 2.29
CA GLY A 64 22.08 -10.39 1.31
C GLY A 64 21.12 -11.42 1.92
N MET A 65 21.47 -11.98 3.09
CA MET A 65 20.58 -12.88 3.84
C MET A 65 19.33 -12.15 4.34
N LEU A 66 19.47 -10.94 4.88
CA LEU A 66 18.33 -10.12 5.32
C LEU A 66 17.43 -9.72 4.16
N SER A 67 17.99 -9.29 3.02
CA SER A 67 17.21 -8.97 1.82
C SER A 67 16.37 -10.15 1.37
N SER A 68 16.99 -11.34 1.33
CA SER A 68 16.33 -12.58 0.91
C SER A 68 15.19 -12.93 1.87
N LEU A 69 15.40 -12.74 3.18
CA LEU A 69 14.36 -12.93 4.20
C LEU A 69 13.20 -11.96 4.00
N PHE A 70 13.47 -10.65 3.86
CA PHE A 70 12.41 -9.65 3.69
C PHE A 70 11.62 -9.83 2.40
N ILE A 71 12.29 -10.19 1.31
CA ILE A 71 11.65 -10.56 0.04
C ILE A 71 10.77 -11.80 0.22
N GLY A 72 11.28 -12.84 0.90
CA GLY A 72 10.52 -14.06 1.19
C GLY A 72 9.25 -13.79 2.00
N ILE A 73 9.36 -12.98 3.06
CA ILE A 73 8.21 -12.56 3.88
C ILE A 73 7.22 -11.75 3.04
N SER A 74 7.70 -10.82 2.21
CA SER A 74 6.84 -10.03 1.33
C SER A 74 6.07 -10.90 0.33
N HIS A 75 6.72 -11.86 -0.32
CA HIS A 75 6.04 -12.76 -1.25
C HIS A 75 5.01 -13.67 -0.57
N PHE A 76 5.34 -14.17 0.63
CA PHE A 76 4.39 -14.93 1.42
C PHE A 76 3.15 -14.08 1.76
N ALA A 77 3.35 -12.85 2.22
CA ALA A 77 2.26 -11.93 2.51
C ALA A 77 1.45 -11.55 1.26
N GLN A 78 2.10 -11.32 0.11
CA GLN A 78 1.43 -11.03 -1.17
C GLN A 78 0.51 -12.17 -1.62
N ARG A 79 0.95 -13.43 -1.46
CA ARG A 79 0.15 -14.61 -1.76
C ARG A 79 -1.05 -14.73 -0.82
N GLU A 80 -0.83 -14.48 0.46
CA GLU A 80 -1.90 -14.46 1.48
C GLU A 80 -2.95 -13.38 1.20
N ASN A 81 -2.51 -12.19 0.75
CA ASN A 81 -3.40 -11.10 0.40
C ASN A 81 -4.34 -11.46 -0.76
N GLU A 82 -3.86 -12.21 -1.75
CA GLU A 82 -4.67 -12.69 -2.86
C GLU A 82 -5.74 -13.68 -2.40
N VAL A 83 -5.37 -14.65 -1.56
CA VAL A 83 -6.33 -15.60 -1.00
C VAL A 83 -7.37 -14.86 -0.16
N PHE A 84 -6.94 -13.93 0.68
CA PHE A 84 -7.82 -13.17 1.55
C PHE A 84 -8.78 -12.24 0.78
N GLU A 85 -8.32 -11.48 -0.22
CA GLU A 85 -9.20 -10.62 -1.03
C GLU A 85 -10.29 -11.44 -1.74
N ASN A 86 -9.94 -12.64 -2.23
CA ASN A 86 -10.91 -13.53 -2.85
C ASN A 86 -11.96 -14.06 -1.86
N LEU A 87 -11.56 -14.37 -0.62
CA LEU A 87 -12.49 -14.79 0.43
C LEU A 87 -13.39 -13.64 0.88
N GLU A 88 -12.82 -12.45 1.03
CA GLU A 88 -13.57 -11.25 1.40
C GLU A 88 -14.59 -10.87 0.33
N ASN A 89 -14.20 -10.86 -0.95
CA ASN A 89 -15.14 -10.56 -2.04
C ASN A 89 -16.30 -11.55 -2.07
N LYS A 90 -16.04 -12.85 -1.87
CA LYS A 90 -17.10 -13.86 -1.75
C LYS A 90 -18.02 -13.61 -0.55
N ALA A 91 -17.46 -13.19 0.59
CA ALA A 91 -18.25 -12.87 1.77
C ALA A 91 -19.11 -11.62 1.56
N LEU A 92 -18.56 -10.60 0.90
CA LEU A 92 -19.29 -9.37 0.53
C LEU A 92 -20.42 -9.66 -0.47
N ASP A 93 -20.16 -10.47 -1.50
CA ASP A 93 -21.15 -10.85 -2.52
C ASP A 93 -22.27 -11.73 -1.96
N SER A 94 -21.99 -12.52 -0.91
CA SER A 94 -22.96 -13.40 -0.27
C SER A 94 -23.71 -12.78 0.91
N GLU A 95 -23.36 -11.56 1.32
CA GLU A 95 -23.87 -10.87 2.51
C GLU A 95 -23.68 -11.67 3.82
N VAL A 96 -22.79 -12.67 3.83
CA VAL A 96 -22.51 -13.52 5.00
C VAL A 96 -21.23 -13.04 5.68
N LYS A 97 -21.30 -12.87 7.01
CA LYS A 97 -20.12 -12.57 7.82
C LYS A 97 -19.20 -13.79 7.89
N ASP A 98 -18.03 -13.70 7.28
CA ASP A 98 -17.02 -14.77 7.31
C ASP A 98 -16.05 -14.60 8.50
N SER A 99 -16.04 -15.59 9.41
CA SER A 99 -15.18 -15.59 10.59
C SER A 99 -13.67 -15.66 10.28
N GLY A 100 -13.31 -16.29 9.16
CA GLY A 100 -11.93 -16.36 8.67
C GLY A 100 -11.45 -15.00 8.17
N VAL A 101 -12.34 -14.24 7.51
CA VAL A 101 -12.04 -12.86 7.09
C VAL A 101 -11.78 -11.97 8.32
N GLU A 102 -12.63 -12.04 9.33
CA GLU A 102 -12.46 -11.26 10.57
C GLU A 102 -11.19 -11.67 11.35
N LEU A 103 -10.89 -12.96 11.42
CA LEU A 103 -9.66 -13.46 12.03
C LEU A 103 -8.42 -12.93 11.29
N LYS A 104 -8.43 -12.96 9.95
CA LYS A 104 -7.31 -12.48 9.15
C LYS A 104 -7.08 -10.98 9.35
N LYS A 105 -8.14 -10.15 9.40
CA LYS A 105 -8.02 -8.72 9.73
C LYS A 105 -7.35 -8.47 11.08
N ASN A 106 -7.65 -9.28 12.08
CA ASN A 106 -7.00 -9.19 13.40
C ASN A 106 -5.52 -9.62 13.36
N ILE A 107 -5.19 -10.64 12.57
CA ILE A 107 -3.82 -11.08 12.35
C ILE A 107 -3.01 -9.99 11.62
N ASP A 108 -3.55 -9.42 10.54
CA ASP A 108 -2.91 -8.33 9.81
C ASP A 108 -2.75 -7.08 10.68
N CYS A 109 -3.70 -6.80 11.56
CA CYS A 109 -3.56 -5.77 12.58
C CYS A 109 -2.32 -6.01 13.46
N SER A 110 -2.16 -7.23 13.95
CA SER A 110 -1.04 -7.62 14.82
C SER A 110 0.31 -7.54 14.08
N PHE A 111 0.39 -8.04 12.85
CA PHE A 111 1.61 -7.93 12.04
C PHE A 111 1.92 -6.47 11.67
N GLY A 112 0.90 -5.70 11.34
CA GLY A 112 1.02 -4.27 11.07
C GLY A 112 1.61 -3.50 12.25
N TYR A 113 1.13 -3.80 13.46
CA TYR A 113 1.69 -3.21 14.69
C TYR A 113 3.12 -3.67 14.96
N LEU A 114 3.40 -4.97 14.84
CA LEU A 114 4.74 -5.50 15.06
C LEU A 114 5.74 -4.83 14.12
N ALA A 115 5.41 -4.71 12.84
CA ALA A 115 6.26 -4.03 11.86
C ALA A 115 6.52 -2.56 12.28
N LYS A 116 5.50 -1.82 12.72
CA LYS A 116 5.68 -0.43 13.18
C LYS A 116 6.52 -0.32 14.45
N VAL A 117 6.36 -1.26 15.38
CA VAL A 117 7.21 -1.34 16.59
C VAL A 117 8.66 -1.60 16.19
N CYS A 118 8.91 -2.52 15.25
CA CYS A 118 10.24 -2.72 14.68
C CYS A 118 10.76 -1.43 14.05
N GLY A 119 9.93 -0.68 13.31
CA GLY A 119 10.32 0.61 12.74
C GLY A 119 10.71 1.65 13.80
N ALA A 120 9.90 1.80 14.85
CA ALA A 120 10.21 2.70 15.97
C ALA A 120 11.50 2.29 16.69
N TYR A 121 11.75 0.99 16.85
CA TYR A 121 13.00 0.49 17.40
C TYR A 121 14.21 0.85 16.52
N HIS A 122 14.09 0.79 15.20
CA HIS A 122 15.17 1.21 14.30
C HIS A 122 15.43 2.73 14.35
N LEU A 123 14.39 3.56 14.50
CA LEU A 123 14.59 4.99 14.77
C LEU A 123 15.38 5.22 16.05
N TYR A 124 15.02 4.50 17.12
CA TYR A 124 15.71 4.58 18.40
C TYR A 124 17.18 4.17 18.28
N LEU A 125 17.46 3.03 17.64
CA LEU A 125 18.83 2.56 17.40
C LEU A 125 19.65 3.56 16.56
N GLY A 126 19.07 4.12 15.49
CA GLY A 126 19.75 5.12 14.68
C GLY A 126 20.05 6.42 15.46
N ALA A 127 19.18 6.80 16.39
CA ALA A 127 19.41 7.95 17.26
C ALA A 127 20.51 7.68 18.31
N GLU A 128 20.48 6.51 18.96
CA GLU A 128 21.48 6.13 19.98
C GLU A 128 22.87 5.89 19.36
N GLY A 129 22.91 5.27 18.17
CA GLY A 129 24.16 4.95 17.45
C GLY A 129 24.79 6.11 16.68
N ASN A 130 24.20 7.31 16.68
CA ASN A 130 24.57 8.42 15.78
C ASN A 130 24.54 8.05 14.28
N GLU A 131 23.64 7.15 13.90
CA GLU A 131 23.42 6.69 12.53
C GLU A 131 21.98 7.03 12.07
N PRO A 132 21.62 8.32 11.98
CA PRO A 132 20.25 8.74 11.72
C PRO A 132 19.73 8.28 10.34
N LEU A 133 20.62 8.12 9.36
CA LEU A 133 20.26 7.61 8.02
C LEU A 133 19.82 6.14 8.06
N PHE A 134 20.55 5.29 8.78
CA PHE A 134 20.15 3.91 9.03
C PHE A 134 18.78 3.84 9.71
N GLY A 135 18.65 4.55 10.85
CA GLY A 135 17.42 4.51 11.62
C GLY A 135 16.22 5.00 10.82
N GLY A 136 16.36 6.13 10.12
CA GLY A 136 15.28 6.71 9.31
C GLY A 136 14.84 5.82 8.15
N ILE A 137 15.80 5.30 7.37
CA ILE A 137 15.49 4.49 6.19
C ILE A 137 14.91 3.13 6.61
N ALA A 138 15.54 2.42 7.54
CA ALA A 138 15.04 1.13 8.01
C ALA A 138 13.64 1.27 8.62
N ALA A 139 13.41 2.29 9.45
CA ALA A 139 12.10 2.56 10.02
C ALA A 139 11.02 2.87 8.99
N THR A 140 11.39 3.57 7.92
CA THR A 140 10.48 3.86 6.81
C THR A 140 10.04 2.57 6.13
N GLY A 141 10.98 1.66 5.86
CA GLY A 141 10.66 0.36 5.25
C GLY A 141 9.69 -0.48 6.10
N PHE A 142 9.96 -0.58 7.41
CA PHE A 142 9.08 -1.26 8.35
C PHE A 142 7.70 -0.57 8.50
N THR A 143 7.66 0.76 8.38
CA THR A 143 6.40 1.52 8.39
C THR A 143 5.58 1.23 7.13
N ILE A 144 6.21 1.20 5.94
CA ILE A 144 5.55 0.84 4.68
C ILE A 144 4.99 -0.59 4.79
N ARG A 145 5.76 -1.54 5.31
CA ARG A 145 5.28 -2.91 5.58
C ARG A 145 4.08 -2.89 6.53
N GLY A 146 4.18 -2.18 7.65
CA GLY A 146 3.10 -2.09 8.62
C GLY A 146 1.81 -1.49 8.05
N LEU A 147 1.93 -0.46 7.19
CA LEU A 147 0.81 0.13 6.49
C LEU A 147 0.20 -0.84 5.46
N SER A 148 1.00 -1.67 4.79
CA SER A 148 0.47 -2.65 3.83
C SER A 148 -0.52 -3.63 4.48
N HIS A 149 -0.27 -4.07 5.72
CA HIS A 149 -1.21 -4.90 6.46
C HIS A 149 -2.46 -4.13 6.88
N GLN A 150 -2.34 -2.84 7.17
CA GLN A 150 -3.50 -1.99 7.45
C GLN A 150 -4.36 -1.72 6.21
N VAL A 151 -3.76 -1.62 5.03
CA VAL A 151 -4.50 -1.54 3.76
C VAL A 151 -5.37 -2.78 3.59
N MET A 152 -4.84 -3.97 3.89
CA MET A 152 -5.60 -5.21 3.77
C MET A 152 -6.75 -5.34 4.78
N ARG A 153 -6.67 -4.63 5.92
CA ARG A 153 -7.77 -4.57 6.91
C ARG A 153 -8.98 -3.78 6.45
N LEU A 154 -8.84 -2.88 5.47
CA LEU A 154 -9.95 -2.07 4.98
C LEU A 154 -11.00 -2.95 4.31
N ASP A 155 -12.28 -2.67 4.52
CA ASP A 155 -13.36 -3.40 3.87
C ASP A 155 -13.53 -2.94 2.42
N GLY A 156 -13.49 -3.88 1.46
CA GLY A 156 -14.02 -3.70 0.11
C GLY A 156 -13.53 -2.48 -0.69
N TYR A 157 -12.46 -2.67 -1.46
CA TYR A 157 -12.01 -1.72 -2.49
C TYR A 157 -11.91 -2.42 -3.84
N PRO A 158 -13.03 -2.56 -4.58
CA PRO A 158 -13.00 -3.17 -5.90
C PRO A 158 -12.16 -2.32 -6.86
N PRO A 159 -11.47 -2.96 -7.82
CA PRO A 159 -10.73 -2.24 -8.84
C PRO A 159 -11.68 -1.36 -9.67
N GLN A 160 -11.24 -0.14 -9.99
CA GLN A 160 -11.99 0.83 -10.80
C GLN A 160 -11.29 1.10 -12.12
N LYS A 161 -11.98 1.73 -13.08
CA LYS A 161 -11.28 2.35 -14.21
C LYS A 161 -10.42 3.51 -13.70
N ASN A 162 -9.19 3.62 -14.17
CA ASN A 162 -8.32 4.75 -13.84
C ASN A 162 -8.98 6.09 -14.24
N CYS A 163 -8.56 7.19 -13.59
CA CYS A 163 -9.19 8.49 -13.77
C CYS A 163 -9.07 9.03 -15.20
N ILE A 164 -7.98 8.70 -15.91
CA ILE A 164 -7.75 9.13 -17.30
C ILE A 164 -8.74 8.46 -18.24
N SER A 165 -8.91 7.14 -18.15
CA SER A 165 -9.86 6.38 -18.93
C SER A 165 -11.29 6.85 -18.69
N ARG A 166 -11.67 7.15 -17.44
CA ARG A 166 -12.99 7.75 -17.13
C ARG A 166 -13.15 9.13 -17.75
N GLY A 167 -12.10 9.96 -17.72
CA GLY A 167 -12.09 11.26 -18.39
C GLY A 167 -12.26 11.15 -19.90
N LEU A 168 -11.59 10.17 -20.53
CA LEU A 168 -11.71 9.90 -21.96
C LEU A 168 -13.09 9.34 -22.34
N ASP A 169 -13.67 8.45 -21.53
CA ASP A 169 -15.02 7.93 -21.72
C ASP A 169 -16.04 9.09 -21.68
N ASN A 170 -15.95 9.96 -20.67
CA ASN A 170 -16.81 11.13 -20.52
C ASN A 170 -16.63 12.14 -21.68
N LEU A 171 -15.40 12.36 -22.14
CA LEU A 171 -15.11 13.23 -23.28
C LEU A 171 -15.71 12.65 -24.57
N THR A 172 -15.55 11.35 -24.79
CA THR A 172 -16.09 10.64 -25.95
C THR A 172 -17.60 10.71 -25.96
N GLU A 173 -18.23 10.46 -24.82
CA GLU A 173 -19.69 10.57 -24.65
C GLU A 173 -20.16 12.00 -24.91
N TYR A 174 -19.45 13.01 -24.41
CA TYR A 174 -19.77 14.41 -24.68
C TYR A 174 -19.68 14.74 -26.18
N LEU A 175 -18.65 14.26 -26.87
CA LEU A 175 -18.45 14.46 -28.31
C LEU A 175 -19.46 13.68 -29.16
N THR A 176 -19.95 12.53 -28.68
CA THR A 176 -20.92 11.70 -29.41
C THR A 176 -22.36 12.19 -29.17
N LYS A 177 -22.66 12.70 -27.98
CA LYS A 177 -23.97 13.31 -27.65
C LYS A 177 -24.16 14.69 -28.26
N LYS A 178 -23.09 15.48 -28.42
CA LYS A 178 -23.11 16.61 -29.34
C LYS A 178 -22.99 16.07 -30.76
N GLU A 179 -24.13 15.77 -31.39
CA GLU A 179 -24.18 15.84 -32.85
C GLU A 179 -23.47 17.12 -33.27
N LEU A 180 -22.38 16.95 -34.04
CA LEU A 180 -21.58 18.03 -34.59
C LEU A 180 -22.52 18.95 -35.36
N LYS A 181 -23.04 20.01 -34.73
CA LYS A 181 -23.59 21.12 -35.48
C LYS A 181 -22.46 21.61 -36.37
N PRO A 182 -22.57 21.52 -37.70
CA PRO A 182 -21.52 22.00 -38.58
C PRO A 182 -21.29 23.47 -38.22
N ILE A 183 -20.07 23.79 -37.82
CA ILE A 183 -19.65 25.18 -37.68
C ILE A 183 -19.80 25.75 -39.10
N PRO A 184 -20.66 26.75 -39.35
CA PRO A 184 -20.77 27.33 -40.67
C PRO A 184 -19.47 28.08 -40.96
N ILE A 185 -18.55 27.41 -41.64
CA ILE A 185 -17.38 28.05 -42.21
C ILE A 185 -17.92 28.95 -43.33
N LYS A 186 -18.12 30.23 -43.03
CA LYS A 186 -18.29 31.25 -44.06
C LYS A 186 -16.97 31.37 -44.81
N ILE A 187 -16.81 30.60 -45.88
CA ILE A 187 -15.76 30.82 -46.86
C ILE A 187 -16.08 32.18 -47.50
N LYS A 188 -15.32 33.21 -47.12
CA LYS A 188 -15.28 34.45 -47.90
C LYS A 188 -14.49 34.13 -49.16
N ASN A 189 -15.20 34.02 -50.28
CA ASN A 189 -14.56 34.12 -51.60
C ASN A 189 -14.03 35.55 -51.71
N TYR A 190 -12.70 35.68 -51.76
CA TYR A 190 -12.04 36.89 -52.21
C TYR A 190 -12.00 36.90 -53.73
#